data_AF-A0A1L7X1D1-F1
#
_entry.id   AF-A0A1L7X1D1-F1
#
_cell.length_a   1.000
_cell.length_b   1.000
_cell.length_c   1.000
_cell.angle_alpha   90.00
_cell.angle_beta   90.00
_cell.angle_gamma   90.00
#
_symmetry.space_group_name_H-M   'P 1'
#
loop_
_entity.id
_entity.type
_entity.pdbx_description
1 polymer ?
#
loop_
_entity_poly.entity_id
_entity_poly.type
_entity_poly.pdbx_seq_one_letter_code
_entity_poly.pdbx_strand_id
1 'polypeptide(L)'
;MLQLSQVASILALLQLSSSAALSRPAFSRASTSTALAASEHCGDYDYVILSGTPWIVYNMLYNAHMTVGTHAPISNPFKRPTLATGNPEVVWSSVTDIEYVESTNNVPKGYSFVGLTQNLEITISDISSIPASYAWTGTNATDFKGNVCFDFMVSDTKGDSTSTSAQELMLWLQYEGGQLPIGWEKRMLPDTQFDGSFEGDLKECFEALVALSKFTNETYVNVGNAGTEFFYGDSILNATLGLQIDLS
;
A
#
# COMPACT_ATOMS: atom_id res chain seq x y z
N MET A 1 69.25 64.43 -17.28
CA MET A 1 69.15 65.78 -17.87
C MET A 1 68.48 65.62 -19.23
N LEU A 2 67.33 66.27 -19.42
CA LEU A 2 66.55 66.48 -20.66
C LEU A 2 66.05 65.28 -21.52
N GLN A 3 64.71 65.31 -21.71
CA GLN A 3 63.89 65.09 -22.93
C GLN A 3 64.32 64.09 -24.02
N LEU A 4 63.35 63.26 -24.44
CA LEU A 4 62.93 62.96 -25.84
C LEU A 4 61.78 61.94 -25.75
N SER A 5 60.49 62.30 -25.87
CA SER A 5 59.72 62.61 -27.09
C SER A 5 59.64 61.46 -28.12
N GLN A 6 58.41 60.94 -28.24
CA GLN A 6 57.70 60.56 -29.47
C GLN A 6 57.96 59.24 -30.21
N VAL A 7 56.83 58.77 -30.80
CA VAL A 7 56.62 57.80 -31.90
C VAL A 7 57.01 56.35 -31.56
N ALA A 8 56.32 55.29 -31.95
CA ALA A 8 55.32 55.08 -32.98
C ALA A 8 54.50 53.82 -32.65
N SER A 9 53.24 53.83 -33.09
CA SER A 9 52.45 52.63 -33.34
C SER A 9 53.23 51.60 -34.17
N ILE A 10 53.00 50.31 -33.92
CA ILE A 10 52.58 49.31 -34.91
C ILE A 10 52.17 48.04 -34.16
N LEU A 11 50.92 47.64 -34.41
CA LEU A 11 50.34 46.34 -34.07
C LEU A 11 51.13 45.21 -34.75
N ALA A 12 51.34 44.11 -34.03
CA ALA A 12 51.28 42.79 -34.63
C ALA A 12 50.80 41.77 -33.59
N LEU A 13 49.92 40.89 -34.06
CA LEU A 13 48.96 40.07 -33.33
C LEU A 13 49.55 38.78 -32.71
N LEU A 14 48.68 38.19 -31.86
CA LEU A 14 48.47 36.76 -31.59
C LEU A 14 49.40 36.09 -30.58
N GLN A 15 48.84 35.74 -29.41
CA GLN A 15 48.29 34.39 -29.20
C GLN A 15 47.44 34.34 -27.92
N LEU A 16 46.17 33.96 -28.07
CA LEU A 16 45.31 33.53 -26.96
C LEU A 16 45.77 32.14 -26.50
N SER A 17 46.02 31.99 -25.21
CA SER A 17 46.02 30.70 -24.53
C SER A 17 44.88 30.70 -23.53
N SER A 18 43.79 30.03 -23.88
CA SER A 18 42.70 29.73 -22.95
C SER A 18 42.32 28.26 -23.13
N SER A 19 42.77 27.45 -22.18
CA SER A 19 42.39 26.05 -22.06
C SER A 19 40.87 25.92 -21.97
N ALA A 20 40.25 25.28 -22.96
CA ALA A 20 38.85 24.88 -22.87
C ALA A 20 38.76 23.67 -21.93
N ALA A 21 38.30 23.90 -20.70
CA ALA A 21 37.82 22.82 -19.85
C ALA A 21 36.52 22.29 -20.48
N LEU A 22 36.56 21.05 -20.96
CA LEU A 22 35.36 20.32 -21.40
C LEU A 22 34.47 20.07 -20.18
N SER A 23 33.47 20.92 -19.96
CA SER A 23 32.37 20.61 -19.06
C SER A 23 31.57 19.45 -19.67
N ARG A 24 31.73 18.25 -19.10
CA ARG A 24 30.83 17.14 -19.39
C ARG A 24 29.41 17.56 -19.00
N PRO A 25 28.39 17.34 -19.85
CA PRO A 25 27.02 17.55 -19.42
C PRO A 25 26.76 16.58 -18.27
N ALA A 26 26.49 17.13 -17.08
CA ALA A 26 25.87 16.36 -16.03
C ALA A 26 24.50 15.95 -16.56
N PHE A 27 24.36 14.67 -16.94
CA PHE A 27 23.06 14.05 -17.05
C PHE A 27 22.45 14.07 -15.66
N SER A 28 21.75 15.15 -15.33
CA SER A 28 20.75 15.11 -14.28
C SER A 28 19.70 14.14 -14.79
N ARG A 29 19.78 12.88 -14.33
CA ARG A 29 18.67 11.95 -14.42
C ARG A 29 17.57 12.59 -13.57
N ALA A 30 16.74 13.40 -14.19
CA ALA A 30 15.48 13.78 -13.61
C ALA A 30 14.75 12.45 -13.38
N SER A 31 14.70 12.01 -12.13
CA SER A 31 13.73 11.01 -11.71
C SER A 31 12.38 11.67 -11.81
N THR A 32 11.83 11.70 -13.03
CA THR A 32 10.40 11.91 -13.25
C THR A 32 9.70 10.71 -12.64
N SER A 33 9.44 10.78 -11.33
CA SER A 33 8.35 10.03 -10.71
C SER A 33 7.07 10.54 -11.37
N THR A 34 6.70 9.96 -12.51
CA THR A 34 5.43 10.26 -13.15
C THR A 34 4.33 9.83 -12.21
N ALA A 35 3.62 10.80 -11.66
CA ALA A 35 2.47 10.50 -10.84
C ALA A 35 1.42 9.76 -11.72
N LEU A 36 0.98 8.51 -11.46
CA LEU A 36 -0.25 8.02 -12.09
C LEU A 36 -1.39 8.97 -11.71
N ALA A 37 -2.32 9.17 -12.64
CA ALA A 37 -3.50 9.96 -12.34
C ALA A 37 -4.36 9.22 -11.30
N ALA A 38 -5.07 9.99 -10.46
CA ALA A 38 -6.10 9.40 -9.63
C ALA A 38 -7.21 8.80 -10.49
N SER A 39 -7.70 7.64 -10.07
CA SER A 39 -8.83 6.94 -10.70
C SER A 39 -9.82 6.51 -9.63
N GLU A 40 -11.07 6.37 -10.05
CA GLU A 40 -12.20 5.93 -9.25
C GLU A 40 -12.71 4.60 -9.80
N HIS A 41 -12.90 3.62 -8.91
CA HIS A 41 -13.33 2.26 -9.24
C HIS A 41 -14.52 1.87 -8.36
N CYS A 42 -15.72 1.79 -8.95
CA CYS A 42 -16.98 1.60 -8.23
C CYS A 42 -17.68 0.26 -8.50
N GLY A 43 -17.22 -0.52 -9.49
CA GLY A 43 -17.85 -1.80 -9.77
C GLY A 43 -17.56 -2.82 -8.67
N ASP A 44 -18.47 -3.79 -8.47
CA ASP A 44 -18.37 -4.80 -7.40
C ASP A 44 -17.00 -5.49 -7.36
N TYR A 45 -16.43 -5.77 -8.54
CA TYR A 45 -15.13 -6.42 -8.71
C TYR A 45 -14.15 -5.55 -9.52
N ASP A 46 -14.29 -4.23 -9.41
CA ASP A 46 -13.44 -3.26 -10.12
C ASP A 46 -12.08 -3.13 -9.44
N TYR A 47 -11.05 -2.95 -10.24
CA TYR A 47 -9.66 -2.90 -9.79
C TYR A 47 -8.76 -2.09 -10.72
N VAL A 48 -7.61 -1.68 -10.19
CA VAL A 48 -6.51 -1.11 -10.95
C VAL A 48 -5.18 -1.72 -10.54
N ILE A 49 -4.43 -2.21 -11.52
CA ILE A 49 -3.03 -2.59 -11.32
C ILE A 49 -2.18 -1.33 -11.46
N LEU A 50 -1.41 -1.02 -10.43
CA LEU A 50 -0.57 0.17 -10.39
C LEU A 50 0.75 -0.12 -11.13
N SER A 51 0.78 0.19 -12.42
CA SER A 51 1.92 -0.08 -13.30
C SER A 51 3.25 0.44 -12.74
N GLY A 52 4.28 -0.40 -12.73
CA GLY A 52 5.59 -0.08 -12.17
C GLY A 52 5.68 -0.18 -10.65
N THR A 53 4.68 -0.76 -9.99
CA THR A 53 4.66 -1.07 -8.55
C THR A 53 4.26 -2.54 -8.36
N PRO A 54 4.44 -3.13 -7.15
CA PRO A 54 3.98 -4.48 -6.87
C PRO A 54 2.48 -4.52 -6.51
N TRP A 55 1.69 -3.47 -6.73
CA TRP A 55 0.34 -3.40 -6.17
C TRP A 55 -0.81 -3.43 -7.18
N ILE A 56 -1.90 -4.03 -6.73
CA ILE A 56 -3.25 -3.88 -7.24
C ILE A 56 -4.11 -3.19 -6.18
N VAL A 57 -5.07 -2.37 -6.59
CA VAL A 57 -6.09 -1.83 -5.70
C VAL A 57 -7.44 -2.34 -6.16
N TYR A 58 -8.22 -2.94 -5.26
CA TYR A 58 -9.38 -3.78 -5.59
C TYR A 58 -10.54 -3.47 -4.64
N ASN A 59 -11.73 -3.21 -5.19
CA ASN A 59 -12.97 -2.93 -4.43
C ASN A 59 -13.58 -4.17 -3.70
N MET A 60 -13.74 -5.27 -4.43
CA MET A 60 -14.20 -6.61 -3.98
C MET A 60 -15.42 -6.60 -3.06
N LEU A 61 -16.55 -6.09 -3.57
CA LEU A 61 -17.87 -6.19 -2.96
C LEU A 61 -18.49 -7.58 -3.18
N TYR A 62 -17.88 -8.61 -2.59
CA TYR A 62 -18.25 -10.01 -2.85
C TYR A 62 -19.68 -10.37 -2.41
N ASN A 63 -20.30 -9.57 -1.53
CA ASN A 63 -21.68 -9.72 -1.06
C ASN A 63 -22.59 -8.57 -1.49
N ALA A 64 -22.36 -8.02 -2.70
CA ALA A 64 -23.19 -6.97 -3.31
C ALA A 64 -24.70 -7.30 -3.28
N HIS A 65 -25.08 -8.56 -3.54
CA HIS A 65 -26.47 -9.02 -3.51
C HIS A 65 -27.16 -8.94 -2.13
N MET A 66 -26.39 -8.80 -1.05
CA MET A 66 -26.89 -8.61 0.33
C MET A 66 -26.67 -7.19 0.85
N THR A 67 -26.18 -6.28 0.00
CA THR A 67 -25.89 -4.90 0.34
C THR A 67 -27.10 -4.03 0.01
N VAL A 68 -27.56 -3.25 0.99
CA VAL A 68 -28.54 -2.18 0.79
C VAL A 68 -27.79 -0.86 0.97
N GLY A 69 -27.92 0.05 0.01
CA GLY A 69 -27.07 1.24 -0.09
C GLY A 69 -26.04 1.09 -1.21
N THR A 70 -24.96 1.86 -1.13
CA THR A 70 -23.90 1.88 -2.13
C THR A 70 -22.53 1.63 -1.51
N HIS A 71 -21.63 1.14 -2.35
CA HIS A 71 -20.20 1.23 -2.13
C HIS A 71 -19.64 2.01 -3.32
N ALA A 72 -18.94 3.12 -3.07
CA ALA A 72 -18.44 4.04 -4.08
C ALA A 72 -16.97 4.39 -3.78
N PRO A 73 -16.20 4.92 -4.75
CA PRO A 73 -14.95 4.32 -5.19
C PRO A 73 -13.83 4.27 -4.16
N ILE A 74 -12.95 3.29 -4.37
CA ILE A 74 -11.55 3.48 -4.02
C ILE A 74 -11.00 4.63 -4.86
N SER A 75 -10.66 5.76 -4.21
CA SER A 75 -9.92 6.84 -4.84
C SER A 75 -8.43 6.74 -4.47
N ASN A 76 -7.57 6.69 -5.50
CA ASN A 76 -6.11 6.61 -5.36
C ASN A 76 -5.44 7.90 -5.82
N PRO A 77 -4.99 8.83 -4.97
CA PRO A 77 -3.94 9.75 -5.39
C PRO A 77 -2.59 9.00 -5.40
N PHE A 78 -1.94 8.98 -6.56
CA PHE A 78 -0.70 8.26 -6.75
C PHE A 78 0.50 8.80 -5.95
N LYS A 79 1.27 7.84 -5.40
CA LYS A 79 2.69 7.85 -5.00
C LYS A 79 3.21 9.15 -4.39
N ARG A 80 3.45 9.14 -3.07
CA ARG A 80 4.52 9.97 -2.50
C ARG A 80 5.87 9.29 -2.75
N PRO A 81 6.95 10.05 -3.01
CA PRO A 81 8.28 9.51 -2.84
C PRO A 81 8.44 9.18 -1.36
N THR A 82 8.63 7.89 -1.09
CA THR A 82 9.55 7.39 -0.06
C THR A 82 9.32 7.96 1.34
N LEU A 83 8.84 7.13 2.28
CA LEU A 83 9.13 7.35 3.71
C LEU A 83 10.63 7.58 3.89
N ALA A 84 11.04 8.10 5.05
CA ALA A 84 12.45 8.14 5.45
C ALA A 84 13.17 6.76 5.33
N THR A 85 12.40 5.66 5.23
CA THR A 85 12.85 4.27 5.14
C THR A 85 13.28 3.78 3.76
N GLY A 86 12.90 4.45 2.66
CA GLY A 86 13.30 4.02 1.30
C GLY A 86 12.24 3.27 0.47
N ASN A 87 11.17 2.76 1.10
CA ASN A 87 10.16 1.92 0.43
C ASN A 87 9.09 2.76 -0.30
N PRO A 88 8.53 2.27 -1.42
CA PRO A 88 7.41 2.93 -2.08
C PRO A 88 6.15 2.81 -1.21
N GLU A 89 5.19 3.73 -1.40
CA GLU A 89 3.85 3.66 -0.79
C GLU A 89 2.75 4.00 -1.80
N VAL A 90 1.54 3.52 -1.53
CA VAL A 90 0.29 3.88 -2.22
C VAL A 90 -0.64 4.61 -1.27
N VAL A 91 -1.28 5.68 -1.76
CA VAL A 91 -2.37 6.35 -1.05
C VAL A 91 -3.67 5.92 -1.71
N TRP A 92 -4.62 5.45 -0.90
CA TRP A 92 -5.89 4.89 -1.35
C TRP A 92 -7.00 5.24 -0.36
N SER A 93 -8.24 4.97 -0.74
CA SER A 93 -9.41 5.17 0.12
C SER A 93 -10.46 4.11 -0.13
N SER A 94 -11.44 3.98 0.76
CA SER A 94 -12.64 3.16 0.56
C SER A 94 -13.83 3.93 1.12
N VAL A 95 -14.92 4.04 0.35
CA VAL A 95 -16.11 4.80 0.76
C VAL A 95 -17.32 3.88 0.76
N THR A 96 -17.94 3.75 1.92
CA THR A 96 -19.17 2.98 2.11
C THR A 96 -20.33 3.92 2.39
N ASP A 97 -21.50 3.61 1.85
CA ASP A 97 -22.79 4.16 2.26
C ASP A 97 -23.77 2.98 2.35
N ILE A 98 -23.56 2.14 3.35
CA ILE A 98 -24.25 0.85 3.48
C ILE A 98 -25.23 0.92 4.65
N GLU A 99 -26.50 0.66 4.36
CA GLU A 99 -27.56 0.67 5.38
C GLU A 99 -27.37 -0.46 6.40
N TYR A 100 -27.72 -0.16 7.66
CA TYR A 100 -27.84 -1.19 8.67
C TYR A 100 -29.06 -2.07 8.39
N VAL A 101 -28.81 -3.37 8.19
CA VAL A 101 -29.84 -4.40 8.06
C VAL A 101 -29.59 -5.49 9.08
N GLU A 102 -30.48 -5.65 10.05
CA GLU A 102 -30.36 -6.61 11.17
C GLU A 102 -30.01 -8.02 10.68
N SER A 103 -30.71 -8.52 9.65
CA SER A 103 -30.52 -9.89 9.14
C SER A 103 -29.15 -10.15 8.50
N THR A 104 -28.37 -9.11 8.19
CA THR A 104 -27.03 -9.21 7.59
C THR A 104 -25.98 -8.43 8.38
N ASN A 105 -26.26 -8.08 9.65
CA ASN A 105 -25.39 -7.24 10.48
C ASN A 105 -24.04 -7.89 10.85
N ASN A 106 -23.94 -9.22 10.69
CA ASN A 106 -22.73 -10.03 10.89
C ASN A 106 -22.27 -10.69 9.57
N VAL A 107 -22.71 -10.18 8.42
CA VAL A 107 -22.25 -10.63 7.10
C VAL A 107 -21.43 -9.51 6.47
N PRO A 108 -20.11 -9.72 6.24
CA PRO A 108 -19.28 -8.71 5.59
C PRO A 108 -19.78 -8.51 4.16
N LYS A 109 -19.77 -7.27 3.67
CA LYS A 109 -20.26 -6.91 2.34
C LYS A 109 -19.16 -7.01 1.29
N GLY A 110 -17.93 -6.73 1.67
CA GLY A 110 -16.77 -6.79 0.80
C GLY A 110 -15.48 -6.58 1.56
N TYR A 111 -14.38 -6.60 0.81
CA TYR A 111 -13.04 -6.29 1.27
C TYR A 111 -12.37 -5.38 0.24
N SER A 112 -12.29 -4.08 0.54
CA SER A 112 -11.52 -3.17 -0.31
C SER A 112 -10.07 -3.19 0.15
N PHE A 113 -9.12 -3.39 -0.76
CA PHE A 113 -7.73 -3.58 -0.39
C PHE A 113 -6.72 -3.12 -1.43
N VAL A 114 -5.49 -2.95 -0.96
CA VAL A 114 -4.27 -2.98 -1.78
C VAL A 114 -3.64 -4.36 -1.63
N GLY A 115 -3.41 -5.05 -2.75
CA GLY A 115 -2.85 -6.39 -2.81
C GLY A 115 -1.48 -6.42 -3.47
N LEU A 116 -0.65 -7.38 -3.07
CA LEU A 116 0.60 -7.69 -3.75
C LEU A 116 0.34 -8.44 -5.06
N THR A 117 1.19 -8.19 -6.06
CA THR A 117 1.16 -8.84 -7.38
C THR A 117 2.49 -9.51 -7.74
N GLN A 118 3.47 -9.44 -6.84
CA GLN A 118 4.84 -9.92 -7.03
C GLN A 118 5.33 -10.59 -5.75
N ASN A 119 6.33 -11.47 -5.90
CA ASN A 119 6.98 -12.17 -4.79
C ASN A 119 6.01 -12.97 -3.91
N LEU A 120 4.91 -13.45 -4.51
CA LEU A 120 3.94 -14.38 -3.94
C LEU A 120 4.22 -15.81 -4.43
N GLU A 121 3.52 -16.77 -3.85
CA GLU A 121 3.70 -18.20 -4.11
C GLU A 121 5.12 -18.66 -3.77
N ILE A 122 5.66 -18.10 -2.68
CA ILE A 122 7.00 -18.36 -2.13
C ILE A 122 6.84 -18.94 -0.72
N THR A 123 7.75 -19.82 -0.31
CA THR A 123 7.75 -20.42 1.03
C THR A 123 8.18 -19.41 2.09
N ILE A 124 7.74 -19.60 3.34
CA ILE A 124 8.16 -18.75 4.48
C ILE A 124 9.69 -18.71 4.63
N SER A 125 10.41 -19.79 4.33
CA SER A 125 11.88 -19.85 4.37
C SER A 125 12.57 -18.94 3.36
N ASP A 126 11.96 -18.76 2.19
CA ASP A 126 12.55 -18.05 1.05
C ASP A 126 12.23 -16.54 1.09
N ILE A 127 11.43 -16.12 2.07
CA ILE A 127 11.15 -14.71 2.36
C ILE A 127 12.22 -14.21 3.33
N SER A 128 12.89 -13.10 3.01
CA SER A 128 13.84 -12.46 3.92
C SER A 128 13.14 -11.50 4.88
N SER A 129 12.23 -10.66 4.37
CA SER A 129 11.40 -9.71 5.13
C SER A 129 10.07 -9.42 4.43
N ILE A 130 9.06 -9.02 5.19
CA ILE A 130 7.78 -8.47 4.69
C ILE A 130 7.57 -7.10 5.34
N PRO A 131 8.36 -6.07 4.96
CA PRO A 131 8.23 -4.76 5.57
C PRO A 131 6.88 -4.12 5.19
N ALA A 132 6.18 -3.61 6.20
CA ALA A 132 4.90 -2.96 6.04
C ALA A 132 4.80 -1.66 6.84
N SER A 133 4.28 -0.62 6.18
CA SER A 133 3.79 0.62 6.78
C SER A 133 2.32 0.77 6.42
N TYR A 134 1.45 1.06 7.38
CA TYR A 134 0.04 1.29 7.11
C TYR A 134 -0.47 2.39 8.03
N ALA A 135 -0.86 3.53 7.48
CA ALA A 135 -1.47 4.63 8.22
C ALA A 135 -2.86 4.91 7.66
N TRP A 136 -3.83 5.15 8.53
CA TRP A 136 -5.22 5.37 8.12
C TRP A 136 -5.96 6.38 8.98
N THR A 137 -7.01 6.93 8.39
CA THR A 137 -8.04 7.74 9.06
C THR A 137 -9.41 7.30 8.54
N GLY A 138 -10.33 6.99 9.45
CA GLY A 138 -11.74 6.71 9.19
C GLY A 138 -12.62 7.86 9.66
N THR A 139 -13.54 8.30 8.81
CA THR A 139 -14.58 9.30 9.16
C THR A 139 -15.95 8.68 8.95
N ASN A 140 -16.78 8.66 9.99
CA ASN A 140 -18.11 8.06 9.93
C ASN A 140 -19.19 9.13 10.04
N ALA A 141 -20.15 9.13 9.11
CA ALA A 141 -21.36 9.96 9.20
C ALA A 141 -22.52 9.21 9.90
N THR A 142 -22.48 7.87 9.91
CA THR A 142 -23.40 7.00 10.65
C THR A 142 -22.63 5.95 11.45
N ASP A 143 -23.32 5.09 12.20
CA ASP A 143 -22.67 3.96 12.87
C ASP A 143 -21.97 3.07 11.85
N PHE A 144 -20.69 2.79 12.08
CA PHE A 144 -19.85 1.99 11.20
C PHE A 144 -19.49 0.66 11.85
N LYS A 145 -19.52 -0.40 11.04
CA LYS A 145 -18.97 -1.70 11.41
C LYS A 145 -18.05 -2.22 10.32
N GLY A 146 -16.81 -2.46 10.71
CA GLY A 146 -15.76 -2.94 9.83
C GLY A 146 -14.43 -3.07 10.56
N ASN A 147 -13.37 -3.31 9.80
CA ASN A 147 -12.00 -3.42 10.32
C ASN A 147 -11.00 -2.71 9.42
N VAL A 148 -9.76 -2.59 9.90
CA VAL A 148 -8.57 -2.32 9.09
C VAL A 148 -7.61 -3.46 9.36
N CYS A 149 -7.18 -4.18 8.33
CA CYS A 149 -6.43 -5.41 8.50
C CYS A 149 -5.41 -5.67 7.40
N PHE A 150 -4.46 -6.54 7.72
CA PHE A 150 -3.76 -7.34 6.72
C PHE A 150 -4.46 -8.69 6.57
N ASP A 151 -4.39 -9.26 5.38
CA ASP A 151 -5.00 -10.54 5.01
C ASP A 151 -4.07 -11.31 4.07
N PHE A 152 -3.67 -12.52 4.49
CA PHE A 152 -2.78 -13.40 3.74
C PHE A 152 -3.40 -14.78 3.58
N MET A 153 -3.37 -15.29 2.36
CA MET A 153 -3.68 -16.69 2.08
C MET A 153 -2.40 -17.52 2.05
N VAL A 154 -2.37 -18.59 2.83
CA VAL A 154 -1.26 -19.53 2.90
C VAL A 154 -1.72 -20.97 2.66
N SER A 155 -0.82 -21.80 2.13
CA SER A 155 -1.09 -23.23 1.94
C SER A 155 0.23 -23.99 1.81
N ASP A 156 0.23 -25.29 2.12
CA ASP A 156 1.36 -26.17 1.80
C ASP A 156 1.45 -26.48 0.30
N THR A 157 0.49 -25.98 -0.49
CA THR A 157 0.51 -26.04 -1.97
C THR A 157 0.73 -24.65 -2.55
N LYS A 158 1.75 -24.53 -3.40
CA LYS A 158 2.03 -23.31 -4.17
C LYS A 158 0.83 -22.89 -5.02
N GLY A 159 0.43 -21.62 -4.92
CA GLY A 159 -0.66 -21.03 -5.69
C GLY A 159 -2.06 -21.39 -5.17
N ASP A 160 -2.18 -22.17 -4.09
CA ASP A 160 -3.47 -22.50 -3.50
C ASP A 160 -3.92 -21.44 -2.50
N SER A 161 -4.91 -20.64 -2.90
CA SER A 161 -5.53 -19.59 -2.10
C SER A 161 -7.04 -19.76 -1.89
N THR A 162 -7.61 -20.88 -2.34
CA THR A 162 -9.07 -21.06 -2.37
C THR A 162 -9.55 -22.44 -1.95
N SER A 163 -8.66 -23.45 -1.89
CA SER A 163 -9.07 -24.79 -1.47
C SER A 163 -9.41 -24.82 0.02
N THR A 164 -10.06 -25.90 0.45
CA THR A 164 -10.30 -26.15 1.89
C THR A 164 -9.03 -26.40 2.70
N SER A 165 -7.88 -26.59 2.03
CA SER A 165 -6.57 -26.74 2.67
C SER A 165 -5.84 -25.40 2.79
N ALA A 166 -6.26 -24.38 2.05
CA ALA A 166 -5.75 -23.03 2.23
C ALA A 166 -6.20 -22.49 3.60
N GLN A 167 -5.33 -21.69 4.20
CA GLN A 167 -5.54 -21.06 5.50
C GLN A 167 -5.41 -19.55 5.31
N GLU A 168 -6.16 -18.81 6.12
CA GLU A 168 -6.17 -17.35 6.12
C GLU A 168 -5.50 -16.85 7.41
N LEU A 169 -4.54 -15.95 7.26
CA LEU A 169 -3.96 -15.19 8.35
C LEU A 169 -4.39 -13.73 8.21
N MET A 170 -5.27 -13.30 9.11
CA MET A 170 -5.61 -11.89 9.22
C MET A 170 -4.95 -11.25 10.45
N LEU A 171 -4.37 -10.07 10.27
CA LEU A 171 -3.92 -9.21 11.37
C LEU A 171 -4.81 -7.96 11.39
N TRP A 172 -5.73 -7.91 12.35
CA TRP A 172 -6.63 -6.78 12.52
C TRP A 172 -5.96 -5.69 13.35
N LEU A 173 -5.77 -4.53 12.73
CA LEU A 173 -5.15 -3.36 13.34
C LEU A 173 -6.19 -2.46 14.02
N GLN A 174 -7.39 -2.40 13.45
CA GLN A 174 -8.55 -1.67 13.97
C GLN A 174 -9.82 -2.50 13.74
N TYR A 175 -10.81 -2.39 14.63
CA TYR A 175 -12.15 -2.92 14.42
C TYR A 175 -13.20 -2.04 15.09
N GLU A 176 -14.35 -1.89 14.44
CA GLU A 176 -15.46 -1.03 14.84
C GLU A 176 -16.78 -1.81 14.91
N GLY A 177 -17.80 -1.23 15.56
CA GLY A 177 -19.16 -1.81 15.57
C GLY A 177 -19.27 -3.17 16.25
N GLY A 178 -18.34 -3.49 17.15
CA GLY A 178 -18.28 -4.77 17.88
C GLY A 178 -17.88 -5.96 17.02
N GLN A 179 -17.26 -5.71 15.86
CA GLN A 179 -16.74 -6.75 14.99
C GLN A 179 -15.59 -7.49 15.69
N LEU A 180 -15.60 -8.83 15.60
CA LEU A 180 -14.61 -9.67 16.26
C LEU A 180 -13.93 -10.55 15.23
N PRO A 181 -12.60 -10.73 15.32
CA PRO A 181 -11.93 -11.79 14.59
C PRO A 181 -12.62 -13.12 14.92
N ILE A 182 -12.63 -14.03 13.95
CA ILE A 182 -13.15 -15.38 14.17
C ILE A 182 -12.43 -15.99 15.39
N GLY A 183 -13.18 -16.23 16.48
CA GLY A 183 -12.67 -16.88 17.70
C GLY A 183 -12.29 -15.97 18.89
N TRP A 184 -12.63 -14.67 18.91
CA TRP A 184 -12.29 -13.75 20.01
C TRP A 184 -13.50 -13.19 20.79
N GLU A 185 -13.28 -12.69 22.02
CA GLU A 185 -14.30 -12.03 22.87
C GLU A 185 -14.17 -10.49 22.88
N LYS A 186 -15.28 -9.80 23.20
CA LYS A 186 -15.51 -8.36 23.01
C LYS A 186 -14.56 -7.42 23.76
N ARG A 187 -14.10 -6.36 23.10
CA ARG A 187 -13.55 -5.12 23.72
C ARG A 187 -14.30 -3.87 23.23
N MET A 188 -14.21 -2.79 24.02
CA MET A 188 -14.95 -1.52 23.85
C MET A 188 -14.48 -0.73 22.62
N LEU A 189 -15.41 0.02 22.02
CA LEU A 189 -15.28 0.73 20.75
C LEU A 189 -14.88 2.19 20.95
N PRO A 190 -14.09 2.80 20.06
CA PRO A 190 -13.94 4.25 19.98
C PRO A 190 -15.14 4.92 19.27
N ASP A 191 -15.29 6.23 19.50
CA ASP A 191 -16.35 7.07 18.92
C ASP A 191 -16.07 7.41 17.43
N THR A 192 -17.05 8.03 16.75
CA THR A 192 -17.22 8.43 15.32
C THR A 192 -16.03 8.68 14.38
N GLN A 193 -14.79 8.80 14.87
CA GLN A 193 -13.57 8.95 14.08
C GLN A 193 -12.48 8.03 14.64
N PHE A 194 -11.84 7.26 13.78
CA PHE A 194 -10.72 6.40 14.15
C PHE A 194 -9.50 6.71 13.29
N ASP A 195 -8.32 6.73 13.90
CA ASP A 195 -7.05 6.84 13.21
C ASP A 195 -6.07 5.83 13.79
N GLY A 196 -5.09 5.45 12.99
CA GLY A 196 -4.09 4.50 13.43
C GLY A 196 -2.93 4.41 12.47
N SER A 197 -1.87 3.78 12.96
CA SER A 197 -0.70 3.47 12.16
C SER A 197 -0.06 2.18 12.63
N PHE A 198 0.58 1.50 11.69
CA PHE A 198 1.39 0.32 11.87
C PHE A 198 2.69 0.48 11.10
N GLU A 199 3.80 0.06 11.70
CA GLU A 199 5.10 -0.10 11.05
C GLU A 199 5.76 -1.34 11.64
N GLY A 200 6.23 -2.25 10.79
CA GLY A 200 6.86 -3.49 11.23
C GLY A 200 7.17 -4.45 10.09
N ASP A 201 7.74 -5.59 10.44
CA ASP A 201 7.97 -6.70 9.52
C ASP A 201 6.94 -7.81 9.77
N LEU A 202 6.05 -8.04 8.81
CA LEU A 202 5.00 -9.06 8.93
C LEU A 202 5.54 -10.48 8.88
N LYS A 203 6.81 -10.69 8.47
CA LYS A 203 7.48 -11.99 8.55
C LYS A 203 7.51 -12.52 9.98
N GLU A 204 7.64 -11.64 10.97
CA GLU A 204 7.66 -12.02 12.38
C GLU A 204 6.37 -12.77 12.81
N CYS A 205 5.22 -12.42 12.21
CA CYS A 205 3.97 -13.13 12.45
C CYS A 205 4.01 -14.56 11.91
N PHE A 206 4.56 -14.75 10.70
CA PHE A 206 4.73 -16.08 10.10
C PHE A 206 5.72 -16.93 10.91
N GLU A 207 6.86 -16.36 11.32
CA GLU A 207 7.85 -17.05 12.15
C GLU A 207 7.27 -17.46 13.50
N ALA A 208 6.44 -16.62 14.13
CA ALA A 208 5.73 -16.98 15.34
C ALA A 208 4.77 -18.17 15.12
N LEU A 209 4.06 -18.20 14.00
CA LEU A 209 3.16 -19.30 13.65
C LEU A 209 3.91 -20.59 13.30
N VAL A 210 5.10 -20.50 12.70
CA VAL A 210 6.01 -21.64 12.54
C VAL A 210 6.50 -22.16 13.88
N ALA A 211 6.91 -21.28 14.81
CA ALA A 211 7.33 -21.66 16.15
C ALA A 211 6.22 -22.36 16.94
N LEU A 212 4.95 -21.99 16.69
CA LEU A 212 3.76 -22.64 17.25
C LEU A 212 3.31 -23.89 16.49
N SER A 213 4.07 -24.33 15.48
CA SER A 213 3.74 -25.47 14.61
C SER A 213 2.37 -25.34 13.93
N LYS A 214 1.95 -24.10 13.65
CA LYS A 214 0.74 -23.80 12.85
C LYS A 214 1.05 -23.79 11.37
N PHE A 215 2.22 -23.25 11.01
CA PHE A 215 2.80 -23.35 9.68
C PHE A 215 4.13 -24.08 9.75
N THR A 216 4.68 -24.41 8.58
CA THR A 216 6.07 -24.86 8.43
C THR A 216 6.85 -23.83 7.63
N ASN A 217 8.18 -23.92 7.66
CA ASN A 217 9.03 -23.09 6.81
C ASN A 217 8.74 -23.28 5.30
N GLU A 218 8.15 -24.42 4.92
CA GLU A 218 7.80 -24.75 3.53
C GLU A 218 6.35 -24.37 3.16
N THR A 219 5.59 -23.81 4.10
CA THR A 219 4.26 -23.28 3.81
C THR A 219 4.40 -22.06 2.89
N TYR A 220 3.59 -22.01 1.83
CA TYR A 220 3.62 -20.94 0.84
C TYR A 220 2.75 -19.76 1.27
N VAL A 221 3.25 -18.55 1.08
CA VAL A 221 2.48 -17.31 1.10
C VAL A 221 1.96 -17.04 -0.31
N ASN A 222 0.69 -17.30 -0.55
CA ASN A 222 0.08 -17.28 -1.89
C ASN A 222 -0.60 -15.94 -2.21
N VAL A 223 -1.11 -15.23 -1.20
CA VAL A 223 -1.74 -13.90 -1.34
C VAL A 223 -1.32 -13.03 -0.16
N GLY A 224 -1.17 -11.73 -0.37
CA GLY A 224 -0.93 -10.76 0.69
C GLY A 224 -1.58 -9.41 0.37
N ASN A 225 -2.51 -8.99 1.24
CA ASN A 225 -3.36 -7.82 1.07
C ASN A 225 -3.37 -6.99 2.35
N ALA A 226 -3.69 -5.70 2.21
CA ALA A 226 -4.06 -4.83 3.32
C ALA A 226 -5.26 -3.97 2.95
N GLY A 227 -6.27 -3.93 3.81
CA GLY A 227 -7.56 -3.39 3.42
C GLY A 227 -8.51 -3.15 4.58
N THR A 228 -9.80 -3.10 4.23
CA THR A 228 -10.92 -2.96 5.16
C THR A 228 -12.05 -3.87 4.73
N GLU A 229 -12.53 -4.71 5.66
CA GLU A 229 -13.82 -5.36 5.54
C GLU A 229 -14.90 -4.49 6.17
N PHE A 230 -16.03 -4.36 5.50
CA PHE A 230 -17.13 -3.48 5.92
C PHE A 230 -18.47 -4.23 5.92
N PHE A 231 -19.33 -3.89 6.88
CA PHE A 231 -20.61 -4.55 7.12
C PHE A 231 -21.78 -3.61 6.88
N TYR A 232 -21.68 -2.39 7.43
CA TYR A 232 -22.60 -1.27 7.27
C TYR A 232 -21.90 0.04 7.70
N GLY A 233 -22.48 1.16 7.31
CA GLY A 233 -22.06 2.50 7.69
C GLY A 233 -21.82 3.41 6.49
N ASP A 234 -22.06 4.70 6.71
CA ASP A 234 -21.59 5.81 5.87
C ASP A 234 -20.21 6.21 6.40
N SER A 235 -19.17 5.75 5.72
CA SER A 235 -17.78 5.83 6.18
C SER A 235 -16.81 6.06 5.04
N ILE A 236 -15.79 6.86 5.33
CA ILE A 236 -14.64 7.09 4.45
C ILE A 236 -13.39 6.64 5.18
N LEU A 237 -12.73 5.60 4.66
CA LEU A 237 -11.36 5.25 5.01
C LEU A 237 -10.40 5.94 4.04
N ASN A 238 -9.44 6.70 4.55
CA ASN A 238 -8.28 7.16 3.79
C ASN A 238 -7.03 6.50 4.35
N ALA A 239 -6.15 6.02 3.47
CA ALA A 239 -5.03 5.18 3.85
C ALA A 239 -3.77 5.47 3.04
N THR A 240 -2.61 5.27 3.67
CA THR A 240 -1.30 5.18 3.02
C THR A 240 -0.68 3.84 3.41
N LEU A 241 -0.26 3.05 2.41
CA LEU A 241 0.28 1.71 2.60
C LEU A 241 1.61 1.55 1.87
N GLY A 242 2.63 1.09 2.57
CA GLY A 242 3.78 0.39 2.01
C GLY A 242 3.69 -1.10 2.38
N LEU A 243 3.75 -1.99 1.39
CA LEU A 243 3.77 -3.43 1.61
C LEU A 243 4.57 -4.09 0.49
N GLN A 244 5.51 -4.95 0.83
CA GLN A 244 6.26 -5.76 -0.12
C GLN A 244 6.75 -7.05 0.55
N ILE A 245 7.06 -8.06 -0.25
CA ILE A 245 7.75 -9.26 0.17
C ILE A 245 9.15 -9.21 -0.44
N ASP A 246 10.17 -9.21 0.42
CA ASP A 246 11.57 -9.30 0.01
C ASP A 246 12.00 -10.76 0.11
N LEU A 247 12.73 -11.22 -0.91
CA LEU A 247 13.20 -12.60 -1.00
C LEU A 247 14.62 -12.72 -0.44
N SER A 248 14.99 -13.91 0.04
CA SER A 248 16.34 -14.24 0.53
C SER A 248 17.36 -14.50 -0.57
#